data_AF-A0A0F9D417-F1
#
_entry.id   AF-A0A0F9D417-F1
#
_cell.length_a   1.000
_cell.length_b   1.000
_cell.length_c   1.000
_cell.angle_alpha   90.00
_cell.angle_beta   90.00
_cell.angle_gamma   90.00
#
_symmetry.space_group_name_H-M   'P 1'
#
loop_
_entity.id
_entity.type
_entity.pdbx_description
1 polymer ?
#
loop_
_entity_poly.entity_id
_entity_poly.type
_entity_poly.pdbx_seq_one_letter_code
_entity_poly.pdbx_strand_id
1 'polypeptide(L)'
;MLEGILGALVVVLGIFLIRARQNRQLDRSLLLAREQTDARLLEENKYYKELFELGDASYKESQEKIQALMATLNAKDVVLTRGAAALEESNRTLKKLLETLGDKDKDVTRLEQSIRFQEEQYGKLLGQKKSSEVRTGKITEQIAPFLEDYPLNPRTARFIGDPIDFIHFDEDKVTFVEVKSGKSQLSKKQKHIRDMVKAGKVDFVIYRVEGE
;
A
#
# COMPACT_ATOMS: atom_id res chain seq x y z
N MET A 1 50.71 -9.04 132.40
CA MET A 1 50.28 -8.07 131.38
C MET A 1 50.88 -8.33 130.00
N LEU A 2 52.17 -8.69 129.86
CA LEU A 2 52.79 -8.93 128.55
C LEU A 2 52.28 -10.16 127.77
N GLU A 3 51.97 -11.28 128.42
CA GLU A 3 51.54 -12.51 127.71
C GLU A 3 50.16 -12.39 127.04
N GLY A 4 49.22 -11.66 127.66
CA GLY A 4 47.90 -11.38 127.06
C GLY A 4 47.99 -10.45 125.83
N ILE A 5 48.98 -9.55 125.81
CA ILE A 5 49.24 -8.66 124.68
C ILE A 5 49.83 -9.46 123.50
N LEU A 6 50.74 -10.40 123.76
CA LEU A 6 51.35 -11.24 122.73
C LEU A 6 50.33 -12.20 122.08
N GLY A 7 49.46 -12.83 122.88
CA GLY A 7 48.38 -13.68 122.37
C GLY A 7 47.39 -12.91 121.49
N ALA A 8 47.01 -11.69 121.90
CA ALA A 8 46.16 -10.81 121.09
C ALA A 8 46.85 -10.41 119.77
N LEU A 9 48.16 -10.15 119.79
CA LEU A 9 48.93 -9.74 118.60
C LEU A 9 49.01 -10.87 117.56
N VAL A 10 49.17 -12.13 117.99
CA VAL A 10 49.19 -13.30 117.10
C VAL A 10 47.82 -13.52 116.44
N VAL A 11 46.72 -13.36 117.19
CA VAL A 11 45.35 -13.48 116.64
C VAL A 11 45.07 -12.37 115.63
N VAL A 12 45.45 -11.13 115.93
CA VAL A 12 45.31 -9.99 115.01
C VAL A 12 46.14 -10.22 113.73
N LEU A 13 47.37 -10.70 113.86
CA LEU A 13 48.23 -11.03 112.71
C LEU A 13 47.66 -12.19 111.89
N GLY A 14 47.10 -13.22 112.52
CA GLY A 14 46.44 -14.34 111.85
C GLY A 14 45.21 -13.91 111.05
N ILE A 15 44.34 -13.08 111.65
CA ILE A 15 43.17 -12.50 110.97
C ILE A 15 43.63 -11.61 109.81
N PHE A 16 44.66 -10.79 110.02
CA PHE A 16 45.23 -9.95 108.97
C PHE A 16 45.76 -10.78 107.79
N LEU A 17 46.48 -11.86 108.05
CA LEU A 17 47.01 -12.75 107.01
C LEU A 17 45.91 -13.48 106.24
N ILE A 18 44.86 -13.96 106.92
CA ILE A 18 43.69 -14.58 106.27
C ILE A 18 42.98 -13.56 105.38
N ARG A 19 42.74 -12.35 105.89
CA ARG A 19 42.09 -11.27 105.14
C ARG A 19 42.94 -10.80 103.95
N ALA A 20 44.26 -10.71 104.13
CA ALA A 20 45.20 -10.39 103.05
C ALA A 20 45.23 -11.48 101.95
N ARG A 21 45.08 -12.77 102.33
CA ARG A 21 44.98 -13.87 101.37
C ARG A 21 43.64 -13.88 100.62
N GLN A 22 42.53 -13.65 101.33
CA GLN A 22 41.20 -13.53 100.74
C GLN A 22 41.13 -12.34 99.77
N ASN A 23 41.68 -11.18 100.15
CA ASN A 23 41.77 -10.01 99.26
C ASN A 23 42.55 -10.33 97.99
N ARG A 24 43.73 -10.98 98.09
CA ARG A 24 44.50 -11.39 96.90
C ARG A 24 43.76 -12.39 96.01
N GLN A 25 42.98 -13.29 96.59
CA GLN A 25 42.15 -14.23 95.82
C GLN A 25 41.00 -13.51 95.12
N LEU A 26 40.33 -12.58 95.81
CA LEU A 26 39.31 -11.72 95.21
C LEU A 26 39.91 -10.92 94.04
N ASP A 27 41.05 -10.27 94.24
CA ASP A 27 41.73 -9.46 93.22
C ASP A 27 42.06 -10.28 91.97
N ARG A 28 42.55 -11.52 92.14
CA ARG A 28 42.80 -12.44 91.02
C ARG A 28 41.52 -12.86 90.31
N SER A 29 40.45 -13.16 91.05
CA SER A 29 39.17 -13.55 90.45
C SER A 29 38.51 -12.40 89.68
N LEU A 30 38.65 -11.17 90.19
CA LEU A 30 38.20 -9.95 89.51
C LEU A 30 39.00 -9.69 88.24
N LEU A 31 40.33 -9.90 88.28
CA LEU A 31 41.19 -9.77 87.10
C LEU A 31 40.80 -10.77 86.00
N LEU A 32 40.61 -12.04 86.36
CA LEU A 32 40.19 -13.08 85.41
C LEU A 32 38.80 -12.81 84.82
N ALA A 33 37.84 -12.38 85.64
CA ALA A 33 36.51 -12.00 85.16
C ALA A 33 36.57 -10.80 84.20
N ARG A 34 37.44 -9.83 84.48
CA ARG A 34 37.69 -8.68 83.60
C ARG A 34 38.34 -9.11 82.28
N GLU A 35 39.38 -9.93 82.31
CA GLU A 35 40.01 -10.47 81.10
C GLU A 35 39.02 -11.27 80.23
N GLN A 36 38.16 -12.08 80.85
CA GLN A 36 37.10 -12.80 80.13
C GLN A 36 36.07 -11.86 79.50
N THR A 37 35.71 -10.78 80.22
CA THR A 37 34.78 -9.76 79.71
C THR A 37 35.41 -9.00 78.54
N ASP A 38 36.67 -8.59 78.66
CA ASP A 38 37.40 -7.88 77.62
C ASP A 38 37.59 -8.77 76.37
N ALA A 39 37.91 -10.06 76.55
CA ALA A 39 38.01 -11.01 75.45
C ALA A 39 36.67 -11.23 74.73
N ARG A 40 35.57 -11.37 75.48
CA ARG A 40 34.22 -11.49 74.92
C ARG A 40 33.81 -10.22 74.15
N LEU A 41 34.08 -9.04 74.71
CA LEU A 41 33.80 -7.77 74.04
C LEU A 41 34.62 -7.62 72.75
N LEU A 42 35.87 -8.09 72.74
CA LEU A 42 36.71 -8.09 71.54
C LEU A 42 36.10 -8.96 70.44
N GLU A 43 35.60 -10.16 70.79
CA GLU A 43 34.96 -11.09 69.86
C GLU A 43 33.63 -10.56 69.34
N GLU A 44 32.76 -10.03 70.21
CA GLU A 44 31.50 -9.40 69.82
C GLU A 44 31.75 -8.20 68.88
N ASN A 45 32.72 -7.34 69.19
CA ASN A 45 33.08 -6.21 68.31
C ASN A 45 33.61 -6.69 66.96
N LYS A 46 34.39 -7.77 66.93
CA LYS A 46 34.86 -8.36 65.66
C LYS A 46 33.69 -8.86 64.84
N TYR A 47 32.74 -9.57 65.46
CA TYR A 47 31.53 -10.05 64.79
C TYR A 47 30.68 -8.91 64.22
N TYR A 48 30.43 -7.85 65.00
CA TYR A 48 29.67 -6.69 64.51
C TYR A 48 30.38 -5.96 63.38
N LYS A 49 31.72 -5.91 63.40
CA LYS A 49 32.51 -5.34 62.31
C LYS A 49 32.34 -6.15 61.03
N GLU A 50 32.45 -7.48 61.10
CA GLU A 50 32.25 -8.37 59.95
C GLU A 50 30.82 -8.25 59.39
N LEU A 51 29.80 -8.19 60.25
CA LEU A 51 28.41 -7.96 59.83
C LEU A 51 28.23 -6.60 59.13
N PHE A 52 28.85 -5.55 59.66
CA PHE A 52 28.78 -4.21 59.07
C PHE A 52 29.45 -4.18 57.69
N GLU A 53 30.64 -4.76 57.56
CA GLU A 53 31.35 -4.87 56.29
C GLU A 53 30.55 -5.66 55.25
N LEU A 54 29.90 -6.76 55.66
CA LEU A 54 29.02 -7.53 54.78
C LEU A 54 27.80 -6.71 54.34
N GLY A 55 27.18 -5.98 55.27
CA GLY A 55 26.05 -5.09 54.98
C GLY A 55 26.41 -3.95 54.04
N ASP A 56 27.56 -3.31 54.26
CA ASP A 56 28.07 -2.23 53.41
C ASP A 56 28.40 -2.73 52.00
N ALA A 57 29.03 -3.91 51.88
CA ALA A 57 29.29 -4.55 50.60
C ALA A 57 27.99 -4.86 49.83
N SER A 58 26.99 -5.44 50.52
CA SER A 58 25.68 -5.74 49.91
C SER A 58 24.91 -4.48 49.50
N TYR A 59 25.02 -3.40 50.30
CA TYR A 59 24.42 -2.11 49.98
C TYR A 59 25.07 -1.51 48.72
N LYS A 60 26.40 -1.51 48.67
CA LYS A 60 27.15 -1.02 47.52
C LYS A 60 26.83 -1.79 46.23
N GLU A 61 26.77 -3.13 46.31
CA GLU A 61 26.37 -3.96 45.17
C GLU A 61 24.95 -3.63 44.69
N SER A 62 24.02 -3.41 45.62
CA SER A 62 22.64 -3.02 45.28
C SER A 62 22.57 -1.65 44.61
N GLN A 63 23.36 -0.68 45.09
CA GLN A 63 23.47 0.64 44.47
C GLN A 63 24.02 0.56 43.04
N GLU A 64 25.07 -0.24 42.82
CA GLU A 64 25.64 -0.47 41.48
C GLU A 64 24.61 -1.11 40.53
N LYS A 65 23.85 -2.11 41.00
CA LYS A 65 22.75 -2.72 40.23
C LYS A 65 21.66 -1.71 39.86
N ILE A 66 21.23 -0.87 40.81
CA ILE A 66 20.23 0.16 40.56
C ILE A 66 20.73 1.15 39.51
N GLN A 67 21.99 1.58 39.62
CA GLN A 67 22.60 2.52 38.67
C GLN A 67 22.70 1.92 37.25
N ALA A 68 23.09 0.65 37.15
CA ALA A 68 23.12 -0.07 35.86
C ALA A 68 21.71 -0.22 35.25
N LEU A 69 20.70 -0.49 36.08
CA LEU A 69 19.31 -0.59 35.64
C LEU A 69 18.79 0.76 35.15
N MET A 70 19.08 1.85 35.87
CA MET A 70 18.73 3.22 35.46
C MET A 70 19.38 3.60 34.13
N ALA A 71 20.66 3.28 33.94
CA ALA A 71 21.34 3.53 32.67
C ALA A 71 20.69 2.77 31.51
N THR A 72 20.28 1.51 31.75
CA THR A 72 19.58 0.68 30.76
C THR A 72 18.19 1.23 30.44
N LEU A 73 17.43 1.67 31.44
CA LEU A 73 16.12 2.30 31.27
C LEU A 73 16.22 3.56 30.43
N ASN A 74 17.15 4.47 30.77
CA ASN A 74 17.37 5.70 30.02
C ASN A 74 17.73 5.40 28.55
N ALA A 75 18.58 4.41 28.30
CA ALA A 75 18.92 4.00 26.94
C ALA A 75 17.69 3.51 26.16
N LYS A 76 16.81 2.72 26.80
CA LYS A 76 15.55 2.27 26.19
C LYS A 76 14.59 3.43 25.92
N ASP A 77 14.48 4.39 26.83
CA ASP A 77 13.61 5.56 26.68
C ASP A 77 14.05 6.42 25.48
N VAL A 78 15.35 6.58 25.27
CA VAL A 78 15.87 7.27 24.08
C VAL A 78 15.47 6.54 22.80
N VAL A 79 15.59 5.21 22.76
CA VAL A 79 15.20 4.40 21.60
C VAL A 79 13.69 4.48 21.34
N LEU A 80 12.87 4.36 22.39
CA LEU A 80 11.42 4.47 22.29
C LEU A 80 10.98 5.85 21.79
N THR A 81 11.60 6.92 22.30
CA THR A 81 11.29 8.29 21.88
C THR A 81 11.63 8.50 20.41
N ARG A 82 12.78 8.01 19.95
CA ARG A 82 13.16 8.05 18.54
C ARG A 82 12.20 7.23 17.65
N GLY A 83 11.82 6.04 18.11
CA GLY A 83 10.86 5.19 17.43
C GLY A 83 9.48 5.86 17.29
N ALA A 84 9.00 6.51 18.35
CA ALA A 84 7.75 7.24 18.34
C ALA A 84 7.79 8.42 17.34
N ALA A 85 8.87 9.19 17.32
CA ALA A 85 9.04 10.30 16.36
C ALA A 85 9.05 9.81 14.91
N ALA A 86 9.76 8.72 14.60
CA ALA A 86 9.79 8.13 13.26
C ALA A 86 8.40 7.61 12.83
N LEU A 87 7.66 6.99 13.77
CA LEU A 87 6.29 6.53 13.51
C LEU A 87 5.35 7.71 13.21
N GLU A 88 5.48 8.82 13.94
CA GLU A 88 4.69 10.02 13.71
C GLU A 88 4.98 10.62 12.32
N GLU A 89 6.24 10.68 11.92
CA GLU A 89 6.64 11.14 10.58
C GLU A 89 6.08 10.25 9.47
N SER A 90 6.15 8.92 9.64
CA SER A 90 5.56 7.95 8.72
C SER A 90 4.04 8.16 8.60
N ASN A 91 3.34 8.36 9.72
CA ASN A 91 1.90 8.63 9.74
C ASN A 91 1.53 9.95 9.05
N ARG A 92 2.33 11.01 9.23
CA ARG A 92 2.16 12.28 8.49
C ARG A 92 2.30 12.08 6.99
N THR A 93 3.27 11.28 6.56
CA THR A 93 3.50 10.97 5.15
C THR A 93 2.34 10.16 4.56
N LEU A 94 1.87 9.13 5.27
CA LEU A 94 0.70 8.34 4.87
C LEU A 94 -0.55 9.20 4.69
N LYS A 95 -0.79 10.15 5.60
CA LYS A 95 -1.92 11.08 5.49
C LYS A 95 -1.86 11.93 4.22
N LYS A 96 -0.69 12.47 3.86
CA LYS A 96 -0.49 13.23 2.62
C LYS A 96 -0.72 12.37 1.37
N LEU A 97 -0.26 11.12 1.39
CA LEU A 97 -0.47 10.18 0.28
C LEU A 97 -1.95 9.84 0.11
N LEU A 98 -2.68 9.65 1.22
CA LEU A 98 -4.13 9.39 1.19
C LEU A 98 -4.89 10.55 0.55
N GLU A 99 -4.54 11.79 0.88
CA GLU A 99 -5.12 13.00 0.30
C GLU A 99 -4.84 13.07 -1.21
N THR A 100 -3.59 12.83 -1.61
CA THR A 100 -3.19 12.83 -3.02
C THR A 100 -3.93 11.75 -3.84
N LEU A 101 -4.14 10.56 -3.26
CA LEU A 101 -4.91 9.50 -3.90
C LEU A 101 -6.38 9.89 -4.09
N GLY A 102 -6.97 10.55 -3.09
CA GLY A 102 -8.34 11.05 -3.18
C GLY A 102 -8.53 12.08 -4.30
N ASP A 103 -7.54 12.93 -4.57
CA ASP A 103 -7.62 13.89 -5.68
C ASP A 103 -7.44 13.22 -7.04
N LYS A 104 -6.53 12.25 -7.16
CA LYS A 104 -6.37 11.47 -8.39
C LYS A 104 -7.63 10.69 -8.75
N ASP A 105 -8.35 10.16 -7.76
CA ASP A 105 -9.60 9.42 -7.97
C ASP A 105 -10.71 10.30 -8.60
N LYS A 106 -10.77 11.58 -8.19
CA LYS A 106 -11.67 12.57 -8.80
C LYS A 106 -11.30 12.83 -10.26
N ASP A 107 -10.01 12.93 -10.56
CA ASP A 107 -9.54 13.17 -11.92
C ASP A 107 -9.80 11.97 -12.83
N VAL A 108 -9.58 10.75 -12.34
CA VAL A 108 -9.96 9.51 -13.05
C VAL A 108 -11.45 9.53 -13.38
N THR A 109 -12.29 9.84 -12.40
CA THR A 109 -13.75 9.92 -12.60
C THR A 109 -14.13 10.94 -13.68
N ARG A 110 -13.50 12.12 -13.71
CA ARG A 110 -13.73 13.15 -14.73
C ARG A 110 -13.28 12.71 -16.12
N LEU A 111 -12.13 12.05 -16.21
CA LEU A 111 -11.60 11.54 -17.48
C LEU A 111 -12.50 10.46 -18.05
N GLU A 112 -13.00 9.54 -17.22
CA GLU A 112 -13.96 8.52 -17.65
C GLU A 112 -15.26 9.12 -18.20
N GLN A 113 -15.80 10.16 -17.55
CA GLN A 113 -16.97 10.88 -18.05
C GLN A 113 -16.70 11.53 -19.41
N SER A 114 -15.52 12.12 -19.58
CA SER A 114 -15.11 12.76 -20.83
C SER A 114 -14.95 11.73 -21.97
N ILE A 115 -14.35 10.57 -21.68
CA ILE A 115 -14.22 9.46 -22.65
C ILE A 115 -15.61 8.97 -23.08
N ARG A 116 -16.50 8.66 -22.12
CA ARG A 116 -17.87 8.22 -22.42
C ARG A 116 -18.61 9.21 -23.31
N PHE A 117 -18.48 10.51 -23.03
CA PHE A 117 -19.07 11.55 -23.86
C PHE A 117 -18.50 11.54 -25.28
N GLN A 118 -17.18 11.47 -25.43
CA GLN A 118 -16.52 11.43 -26.74
C GLN A 118 -16.90 10.19 -27.56
N GLU A 119 -17.00 9.02 -26.94
CA GLU A 119 -17.45 7.78 -27.59
C GLU A 119 -18.86 7.90 -28.14
N GLU A 120 -19.78 8.50 -27.37
CA GLU A 120 -21.16 8.76 -27.82
C GLU A 120 -21.19 9.71 -29.02
N GLN A 121 -20.42 10.81 -28.97
CA GLN A 121 -20.32 11.76 -30.08
C GLN A 121 -19.71 11.10 -31.33
N TYR A 122 -18.66 10.31 -31.16
CA TYR A 122 -18.02 9.60 -32.27
C TYR A 122 -18.98 8.59 -32.91
N GLY A 123 -19.74 7.85 -32.09
CA GLY A 123 -20.79 6.95 -32.57
C GLY A 123 -21.85 7.65 -33.41
N LYS A 124 -22.32 8.83 -32.95
CA LYS A 124 -23.28 9.67 -33.69
C LYS A 124 -22.70 10.14 -35.03
N LEU A 125 -21.48 10.69 -35.02
CA LEU A 125 -20.81 11.18 -36.24
C LEU A 125 -20.56 10.05 -37.24
N LEU A 126 -20.12 8.89 -36.78
CA LEU A 126 -19.88 7.73 -37.62
C LEU A 126 -21.18 7.24 -38.28
N GLY A 127 -22.28 7.21 -37.52
CA GLY A 127 -23.60 6.88 -38.03
C GLY A 127 -24.07 7.88 -39.09
N GLN A 128 -23.92 9.18 -38.84
CA GLN A 128 -24.25 10.24 -39.80
C GLN A 128 -23.42 10.14 -41.08
N LYS A 129 -22.10 9.93 -40.97
CA LYS A 129 -21.20 9.79 -42.11
C LYS A 129 -21.60 8.60 -42.99
N LYS A 130 -21.77 7.40 -42.40
CA LYS A 130 -22.21 6.21 -43.13
C LYS A 130 -23.56 6.43 -43.82
N SER A 131 -24.50 7.08 -43.13
CA SER A 131 -25.81 7.37 -43.69
C SER A 131 -25.74 8.36 -44.86
N SER A 132 -24.88 9.38 -44.77
CA SER A 132 -24.63 10.34 -45.83
C SER A 132 -24.01 9.67 -47.04
N GLU A 133 -22.96 8.85 -46.86
CA GLU A 133 -22.29 8.12 -47.95
C GLU A 133 -23.26 7.22 -48.73
N VAL A 134 -24.14 6.49 -48.03
CA VAL A 134 -25.17 5.65 -48.67
C VAL A 134 -26.19 6.50 -49.45
N ARG A 135 -26.66 7.63 -48.88
CA ARG A 135 -27.62 8.51 -49.56
C ARG A 135 -27.00 9.17 -50.79
N THR A 136 -25.78 9.68 -50.68
CA THR A 136 -25.03 10.28 -51.78
C THR A 136 -24.84 9.27 -52.91
N GLY A 137 -24.43 8.03 -52.60
CA GLY A 137 -24.27 6.98 -53.62
C GLY A 137 -25.55 6.71 -54.41
N LYS A 138 -26.70 6.57 -53.73
CA LYS A 138 -28.01 6.36 -54.37
C LYS A 138 -28.44 7.55 -55.24
N ILE A 139 -28.18 8.78 -54.80
CA ILE A 139 -28.49 9.98 -55.58
C ILE A 139 -27.62 10.03 -56.84
N THR A 140 -26.30 9.77 -56.71
CA THR A 140 -25.36 9.71 -57.84
C THR A 140 -25.81 8.71 -58.90
N GLU A 141 -26.30 7.54 -58.51
CA GLU A 141 -26.84 6.53 -59.45
C GLU A 141 -28.03 7.06 -60.25
N GLN A 142 -28.93 7.82 -59.63
CA GLN A 142 -30.13 8.35 -60.30
C GLN A 142 -29.84 9.56 -61.20
N ILE A 143 -28.88 10.40 -60.83
CA ILE A 143 -28.55 11.62 -61.59
C ILE A 143 -27.39 11.42 -62.57
N ALA A 144 -26.84 10.21 -62.65
CA ALA A 144 -25.62 9.91 -63.42
C ALA A 144 -25.62 10.46 -64.85
N PRO A 145 -26.73 10.38 -65.64
CA PRO A 145 -26.74 10.92 -66.98
C PRO A 145 -26.49 12.43 -67.08
N PHE A 146 -26.73 13.17 -65.99
CA PHE A 146 -26.56 14.62 -65.95
C PHE A 146 -25.19 15.07 -65.42
N LEU A 147 -24.28 14.13 -65.13
CA LEU A 147 -22.92 14.42 -64.69
C LEU A 147 -22.04 14.81 -65.90
N GLU A 148 -21.10 15.73 -65.69
CA GLU A 148 -20.22 16.25 -66.75
C GLU A 148 -19.35 15.17 -67.42
N ASP A 149 -19.00 14.13 -66.67
CA ASP A 149 -18.15 13.02 -67.10
C ASP A 149 -18.93 11.79 -67.61
N TYR A 150 -20.26 11.89 -67.74
CA TYR A 150 -21.08 10.79 -68.22
C TYR A 150 -20.77 10.48 -69.69
N PRO A 151 -20.39 9.22 -70.04
CA PRO A 151 -19.78 8.92 -71.34
C PRO A 151 -20.77 8.80 -72.51
N LEU A 152 -22.07 8.90 -72.26
CA LEU A 152 -23.13 8.67 -73.26
C LEU A 152 -24.07 9.87 -73.35
N ASN A 153 -24.87 9.95 -74.42
CA ASN A 153 -25.85 11.02 -74.58
C ASN A 153 -27.00 10.87 -73.56
N PRO A 154 -27.21 11.80 -72.62
CA PRO A 154 -28.28 11.69 -71.63
C PRO A 154 -29.68 11.66 -72.22
N ARG A 155 -29.90 12.20 -73.43
CA ARG A 155 -31.24 12.23 -74.05
C ARG A 155 -31.73 10.84 -74.49
N THR A 156 -30.79 9.94 -74.79
CA THR A 156 -31.10 8.56 -75.21
C THR A 156 -31.24 7.62 -74.02
N ALA A 157 -30.94 8.07 -72.80
CA ALA A 157 -31.06 7.29 -71.58
C ALA A 157 -32.52 7.03 -71.20
N ARG A 158 -32.82 5.79 -70.78
CA ARG A 158 -34.06 5.40 -70.12
C ARG A 158 -33.72 4.68 -68.82
N PHE A 159 -34.26 5.18 -67.72
CA PHE A 159 -34.03 4.62 -66.39
C PHE A 159 -34.87 3.34 -66.17
N ILE A 160 -34.27 2.34 -65.52
CA ILE A 160 -34.87 1.06 -65.13
C ILE A 160 -34.73 0.82 -63.62
N GLY A 161 -33.51 0.86 -63.08
CA GLY A 161 -33.21 0.84 -61.64
C GLY A 161 -32.98 -0.53 -60.96
N ASP A 162 -33.57 -1.64 -61.43
CA ASP A 162 -33.14 -3.01 -61.12
C ASP A 162 -33.56 -3.94 -62.26
N PRO A 163 -32.69 -4.85 -62.74
CA PRO A 163 -31.32 -5.14 -62.31
C PRO A 163 -30.19 -4.32 -62.97
N ILE A 164 -30.54 -3.37 -63.83
CA ILE A 164 -29.63 -2.46 -64.52
C ILE A 164 -30.20 -1.04 -64.38
N ASP A 165 -29.36 -0.02 -64.20
CA ASP A 165 -29.83 1.34 -63.97
C ASP A 165 -30.42 2.02 -65.21
N PHE A 166 -29.73 1.99 -66.35
CA PHE A 166 -30.18 2.64 -67.58
C PHE A 166 -30.02 1.77 -68.82
N ILE A 167 -30.86 2.04 -69.83
CA ILE A 167 -30.65 1.62 -71.21
C ILE A 167 -30.60 2.87 -72.10
N HIS A 168 -29.56 2.97 -72.90
CA HIS A 168 -29.44 3.97 -73.97
C HIS A 168 -29.90 3.40 -75.29
N PHE A 169 -30.74 4.16 -75.99
CA PHE A 169 -31.19 3.86 -77.36
C PHE A 169 -30.57 4.88 -78.31
N ASP A 170 -29.31 4.63 -78.70
CA ASP A 170 -28.62 5.44 -79.71
C ASP A 170 -29.02 4.98 -81.13
N GLU A 171 -28.58 5.70 -82.16
CA GLU A 171 -28.96 5.41 -83.55
C GLU A 171 -28.41 4.06 -84.06
N ASP A 172 -27.25 3.64 -83.57
CA ASP A 172 -26.51 2.46 -84.06
C ASP A 172 -26.45 1.31 -83.04
N LYS A 173 -26.81 1.54 -81.77
CA LYS A 173 -26.70 0.54 -80.70
C LYS A 173 -27.62 0.81 -79.51
N VAL A 174 -27.91 -0.27 -78.80
CA VAL A 174 -28.56 -0.24 -77.48
C VAL A 174 -27.52 -0.55 -76.40
N THR A 175 -27.31 0.37 -75.45
CA THR A 175 -26.29 0.22 -74.40
C THR A 175 -26.92 0.07 -73.03
N PHE A 176 -26.61 -1.04 -72.34
CA PHE A 176 -26.99 -1.26 -70.94
C PHE A 176 -25.96 -0.61 -70.02
N VAL A 177 -26.40 0.22 -69.08
CA VAL A 177 -25.53 0.99 -68.19
C VAL A 177 -25.91 0.69 -66.74
N GLU A 178 -24.93 0.21 -65.99
CA GLU A 178 -24.99 0.13 -64.54
C GLU A 178 -24.04 1.18 -63.98
N VAL A 179 -24.57 2.09 -63.16
CA VAL A 179 -23.81 3.13 -62.51
C VAL A 179 -23.28 2.59 -61.19
N LYS A 180 -22.00 2.85 -60.91
CA LYS A 180 -21.38 2.49 -59.65
C LYS A 180 -20.74 3.71 -59.03
N SER A 181 -21.05 3.97 -57.76
CA SER A 181 -20.40 5.02 -56.98
C SER A 181 -19.29 4.45 -56.08
N GLY A 182 -18.20 5.19 -55.91
CA GLY A 182 -17.10 4.83 -55.01
C GLY A 182 -16.44 3.48 -55.31
N LYS A 183 -16.40 2.58 -54.32
CA LYS A 183 -15.78 1.23 -54.42
C LYS A 183 -16.79 0.13 -54.75
N SER A 184 -18.02 0.49 -55.12
CA SER A 184 -19.08 -0.49 -55.36
C SER A 184 -18.76 -1.37 -56.56
N GLN A 185 -19.13 -2.65 -56.45
CA GLN A 185 -18.88 -3.67 -57.47
C GLN A 185 -20.20 -4.17 -58.05
N LEU A 186 -20.16 -4.70 -59.27
CA LEU A 186 -21.33 -5.36 -59.88
C LEU A 186 -21.82 -6.53 -59.00
N SER A 187 -23.12 -6.61 -58.78
CA SER A 187 -23.76 -7.74 -58.12
C SER A 187 -23.66 -9.01 -58.98
N LYS A 188 -23.94 -10.19 -58.40
CA LYS A 188 -23.94 -11.46 -59.17
C LYS A 188 -24.92 -11.40 -60.34
N LYS A 189 -26.12 -10.84 -60.12
CA LYS A 189 -27.17 -10.65 -61.15
C LYS A 189 -26.69 -9.71 -62.27
N GLN A 190 -26.07 -8.58 -61.90
CA GLN A 190 -25.52 -7.60 -62.85
C GLN A 190 -24.35 -8.16 -63.68
N LYS A 191 -23.44 -8.90 -63.04
CA LYS A 191 -22.34 -9.60 -63.73
C LYS A 191 -22.89 -10.59 -64.76
N HIS A 192 -23.91 -11.35 -64.38
CA HIS A 192 -24.56 -12.30 -65.28
C HIS A 192 -25.20 -11.61 -66.49
N ILE A 193 -25.91 -10.49 -66.28
CA ILE A 193 -26.50 -9.70 -67.37
C ILE A 193 -25.42 -9.14 -68.30
N ARG A 194 -24.37 -8.54 -67.75
CA ARG A 194 -23.22 -8.06 -68.53
C ARG A 194 -22.65 -9.17 -69.41
N ASP A 195 -22.49 -10.38 -68.87
CA ASP A 195 -21.91 -11.50 -69.60
C ASP A 195 -22.87 -12.03 -70.69
N MET A 196 -24.19 -12.03 -70.45
CA MET A 196 -25.19 -12.33 -71.49
C MET A 196 -25.17 -11.31 -72.63
N VAL A 197 -25.13 -10.02 -72.31
CA VAL A 197 -25.04 -8.93 -73.30
C VAL A 197 -23.77 -9.07 -74.12
N LYS A 198 -22.61 -9.30 -73.47
CA LYS A 198 -21.33 -9.52 -74.17
C LYS A 198 -21.31 -10.75 -75.05
N ALA A 199 -22.04 -11.80 -74.67
CA ALA A 199 -22.19 -13.02 -75.46
C ALA A 199 -23.26 -12.91 -76.57
N GLY A 200 -23.86 -11.73 -76.78
CA GLY A 200 -24.89 -11.51 -77.79
C GLY A 200 -26.23 -12.18 -77.47
N LYS A 201 -26.47 -12.59 -76.23
CA LYS A 201 -27.71 -13.23 -75.78
C LYS A 201 -28.79 -12.19 -75.48
N VAL A 202 -29.18 -11.43 -76.49
CA VAL A 202 -30.18 -10.36 -76.39
C VAL A 202 -31.18 -10.55 -77.53
N ASP A 203 -32.43 -10.83 -77.17
CA ASP A 203 -33.51 -11.05 -78.13
C ASP A 203 -34.52 -9.89 -78.09
N PHE A 204 -35.04 -9.52 -79.25
CA PHE A 204 -36.16 -8.59 -79.38
C PHE A 204 -37.43 -9.38 -79.67
N VAL A 205 -38.33 -9.44 -78.69
CA VAL A 205 -39.59 -10.18 -78.80
C VAL A 205 -40.76 -9.20 -78.83
N ILE A 206 -41.57 -9.29 -79.87
CA ILE A 206 -42.85 -8.57 -79.95
C ILE A 206 -43.92 -9.48 -79.33
N TYR A 207 -44.39 -9.13 -78.15
CA TYR A 207 -45.57 -9.74 -77.54
C TYR A 207 -46.73 -8.78 -77.64
N ARG A 208 -47.79 -9.19 -78.36
CA ARG A 208 -49.02 -8.41 -78.47
C ARG A 208 -50.03 -9.00 -77.50
N VAL A 209 -50.53 -8.17 -76.59
CA VAL A 209 -51.70 -8.51 -75.78
C VAL A 209 -52.92 -8.18 -76.62
N GLU A 210 -53.75 -9.17 -76.92
CA GLU A 210 -55.09 -8.90 -77.48
C GLU A 210 -55.91 -8.26 -76.36
N GLY A 211 -56.35 -7.01 -76.59
CA GLY A 211 -57.29 -6.33 -75.71
C GLY A 211 -58.71 -6.76 -76.03
N GLU A 212 -59.54 -6.95 -75.00
CA GLU A 212 -60.99 -6.77 -75.11
C GLU A 212 -61.34 -5.28 -75.18
#